data_AF-A0A932XRI6-F1
#
_entry.id   AF-A0A932XRI6-F1
#
_cell.length_a   1.000
_cell.length_b   1.000
_cell.length_c   1.000
_cell.angle_alpha   90.00
_cell.angle_beta   90.00
_cell.angle_gamma   90.00
#
_symmetry.space_group_name_H-M   'P 1'
#
loop_
_entity.id
_entity.type
_entity.pdbx_description
1 polymer ?
#
loop_
_entity_poly.entity_id
_entity_poly.type
_entity_poly.pdbx_seq_one_letter_code
_entity_poly.pdbx_strand_id
1 'polypeptide(L)'
;MALRRQRQDEPEGERWLEVDASMTGTMTFKDPVNLQINGQFEGTLDTKGNLSIGAKALVKATIRGEAITISGTVEGNITATSRIELLSTARVTGKVSSPRVVMQDGAILQGGVEMLTAREEHPWMTVEELARYLEVDANTVIQWAQGGRLPAQRENTEWRFDRTKIEEWLAHEKIK
;
A
#
# COMPACT_ATOMS: atom_id res chain seq x y z
N MET A 1 -8.05 48.59 12.81
CA MET A 1 -6.81 47.90 12.44
C MET A 1 -6.98 46.42 12.72
N ALA A 2 -6.86 45.61 11.67
CA ALA A 2 -7.04 44.16 11.72
C ALA A 2 -5.70 43.49 12.05
N LEU A 3 -5.73 42.50 12.94
CA LEU A 3 -4.68 41.48 13.03
C LEU A 3 -5.36 40.13 13.15
N ARG A 4 -5.58 39.52 11.97
CA ARG A 4 -5.81 38.08 11.79
C ARG A 4 -4.69 37.33 12.51
N ARG A 5 -5.02 36.60 13.58
CA ARG A 5 -4.15 35.52 14.05
C ARG A 5 -4.57 34.22 13.38
N GLN A 6 -3.57 33.62 12.77
CA GLN A 6 -3.63 32.43 11.92
C GLN A 6 -4.39 31.30 12.62
N ARG A 7 -5.33 30.68 11.90
CA ARG A 7 -5.78 29.32 12.22
C ARG A 7 -4.56 28.43 12.07
N GLN A 8 -4.14 27.82 13.17
CA GLN A 8 -3.15 26.76 13.19
C GLN A 8 -3.75 25.56 12.45
N ASP A 9 -3.07 25.10 11.41
CA ASP A 9 -3.33 23.80 10.81
C ASP A 9 -3.08 22.72 11.88
N GLU A 10 -4.16 22.14 12.42
CA GLU A 10 -4.08 20.89 13.17
C GLU A 10 -3.63 19.78 12.20
N PRO A 11 -2.69 18.89 12.58
CA PRO A 11 -2.38 17.74 11.74
C PRO A 11 -3.68 16.94 11.57
N GLU A 12 -4.00 16.53 10.34
CA GLU A 12 -5.13 15.64 10.07
C GLU A 12 -5.07 14.45 11.02
N GLY A 13 -5.90 14.49 12.07
CA GLY A 13 -5.79 13.55 13.18
C GLY A 13 -5.96 12.13 12.68
N GLU A 14 -5.08 11.23 13.13
CA GLU A 14 -5.24 9.80 12.87
C GLU A 14 -6.65 9.37 13.26
N ARG A 15 -7.43 8.93 12.27
CA ARG A 15 -8.81 8.53 12.49
C ARG A 15 -8.80 7.10 12.97
N TRP A 16 -9.05 6.92 14.26
CA TRP A 16 -9.17 5.60 14.89
C TRP A 16 -10.63 5.22 15.06
N LEU A 17 -10.96 3.98 14.69
CA LEU A 17 -12.22 3.36 15.05
C LEU A 17 -11.91 2.07 15.81
N GLU A 18 -12.39 1.96 17.03
CA GLU A 18 -12.33 0.73 17.80
C GLU A 18 -13.70 0.06 17.82
N VAL A 19 -13.71 -1.23 17.52
CA VAL A 19 -14.92 -2.05 17.48
C VAL A 19 -14.78 -3.17 18.50
N ASP A 20 -15.53 -3.03 19.59
CA ASP A 20 -15.71 -4.08 20.60
C ASP A 20 -17.19 -4.48 20.68
N ALA A 21 -17.68 -5.08 19.60
CA ALA A 21 -19.06 -5.53 19.45
C ALA A 21 -19.14 -6.74 18.51
N SER A 22 -20.30 -7.40 18.47
CA SER A 22 -20.64 -8.36 17.41
C SER A 22 -21.32 -7.63 16.27
N MET A 23 -20.74 -7.66 15.08
CA MET A 23 -21.22 -6.94 13.90
C MET A 23 -21.33 -7.87 12.70
N THR A 24 -22.37 -7.68 11.89
CA THR A 24 -22.56 -8.40 10.64
C THR A 24 -22.88 -7.41 9.51
N GLY A 25 -22.25 -7.57 8.34
CA GLY A 25 -22.54 -6.76 7.16
C GLY A 25 -21.31 -6.32 6.36
N THR A 26 -21.46 -5.22 5.62
CA THR A 26 -20.39 -4.63 4.79
C THR A 26 -19.98 -3.28 5.35
N MET A 27 -18.67 -3.10 5.60
CA MET A 27 -18.07 -1.85 6.05
C MET A 27 -17.09 -1.36 4.99
N THR A 28 -17.21 -0.09 4.57
CA THR A 28 -16.34 0.52 3.56
C THR A 28 -15.97 1.93 3.98
N PHE A 29 -14.66 2.21 4.03
CA PHE A 29 -14.12 3.52 4.37
C PHE A 29 -13.56 4.20 3.13
N LYS A 30 -14.08 5.39 2.78
CA LYS A 30 -13.60 6.16 1.62
C LYS A 30 -12.25 6.83 1.87
N ASP A 31 -12.05 7.25 3.11
CA ASP A 31 -10.82 7.86 3.63
C ASP A 31 -9.96 6.81 4.34
N PRO A 32 -8.63 7.03 4.46
CA PRO A 32 -7.79 6.18 5.29
C PRO A 32 -8.20 6.30 6.75
N VAL A 33 -8.57 5.16 7.34
CA VAL A 33 -8.99 5.04 8.75
C VAL A 33 -8.26 3.85 9.36
N ASN A 34 -7.67 4.06 10.53
CA ASN A 34 -7.08 3.01 11.35
C ASN A 34 -8.22 2.32 12.09
N LEU A 35 -8.44 1.05 11.79
CA LEU A 35 -9.50 0.25 12.39
C LEU A 35 -8.89 -0.78 13.34
N GLN A 36 -9.46 -0.90 14.53
CA GLN A 36 -9.16 -1.98 15.46
C GLN A 36 -10.42 -2.77 15.77
N ILE A 37 -10.36 -4.09 15.61
CA ILE A 37 -11.47 -5.00 15.91
C ILE A 37 -11.04 -5.90 17.07
N ASN A 38 -11.72 -5.77 18.20
CA ASN A 38 -11.53 -6.61 19.39
C ASN A 38 -12.68 -7.62 19.59
N GLY A 39 -13.84 -7.38 18.96
CA GLY A 39 -15.05 -8.21 19.05
C GLY A 39 -15.23 -9.24 17.93
N GLN A 40 -16.48 -9.45 17.51
CA GLN A 40 -16.83 -10.40 16.44
C GLN A 40 -17.27 -9.64 15.19
N PHE A 41 -16.76 -10.02 14.02
CA PHE A 41 -17.14 -9.39 12.75
C PHE A 41 -17.40 -10.45 11.68
N GLU A 42 -18.55 -10.37 11.02
CA GLU A 42 -18.90 -11.23 9.89
C GLU A 42 -19.31 -10.41 8.67
N GLY A 43 -18.72 -10.70 7.50
CA GLY A 43 -19.09 -10.08 6.23
C GLY A 43 -17.91 -9.54 5.42
N THR A 44 -17.96 -8.26 5.04
CA THR A 44 -16.93 -7.66 4.15
C THR A 44 -16.42 -6.35 4.73
N LEU A 45 -15.10 -6.19 4.76
CA LEU A 45 -14.43 -5.00 5.27
C LEU A 45 -13.46 -4.45 4.23
N ASP A 46 -13.64 -3.19 3.82
CA ASP A 46 -12.73 -2.49 2.92
C ASP A 46 -12.29 -1.16 3.56
N THR A 47 -11.00 -1.06 3.89
CA THR A 47 -10.37 0.16 4.39
C THR A 47 -9.12 0.49 3.57
N LYS A 48 -8.86 1.78 3.38
CA LYS A 48 -7.61 2.27 2.80
C LYS A 48 -6.53 2.50 3.85
N GLY A 49 -6.81 2.27 5.12
CA GLY A 49 -5.87 2.47 6.23
C GLY A 49 -5.41 1.15 6.85
N ASN A 50 -4.88 1.27 8.07
CA ASN A 50 -4.39 0.14 8.83
C ASN A 50 -5.55 -0.60 9.50
N LEU A 51 -5.43 -1.93 9.59
CA LEU A 51 -6.37 -2.78 10.29
C LEU A 51 -5.63 -3.60 11.34
N SER A 52 -6.12 -3.58 12.58
CA SER A 52 -5.64 -4.42 13.67
C SER A 52 -6.75 -5.32 14.17
N ILE A 53 -6.50 -6.63 14.22
CA ILE A 53 -7.41 -7.64 14.76
C ILE A 53 -6.85 -8.11 16.10
N GLY A 54 -7.53 -7.78 17.18
CA GLY A 54 -7.12 -8.08 18.55
C GLY A 54 -7.11 -9.58 18.85
N ALA A 55 -6.38 -9.98 19.90
CA ALA A 55 -6.16 -11.40 20.24
C ALA A 55 -7.44 -12.20 20.55
N LYS A 56 -8.49 -11.52 21.03
CA LYS A 56 -9.79 -12.12 21.35
C LYS A 56 -10.81 -12.02 20.21
N ALA A 57 -10.45 -11.37 19.11
CA ALA A 57 -11.36 -11.11 18.02
C ALA A 57 -11.61 -12.38 17.19
N LEU A 58 -12.86 -12.54 16.75
CA LEU A 58 -13.30 -13.61 15.85
C LEU A 58 -13.88 -12.97 14.58
N VAL A 59 -13.16 -13.09 13.48
CA VAL A 59 -13.52 -12.41 12.23
C VAL A 59 -13.80 -13.43 11.15
N LYS A 60 -15.01 -13.43 10.60
CA LYS A 60 -15.42 -14.26 9.46
C LYS A 60 -15.72 -13.37 8.26
N ALA A 61 -14.70 -12.98 7.52
CA ALA A 61 -14.87 -11.92 6.54
C ALA A 61 -13.92 -11.95 5.34
N THR A 62 -14.35 -11.29 4.26
CA THR A 62 -13.43 -10.83 3.22
C THR A 62 -12.90 -9.45 3.60
N ILE A 63 -11.60 -9.35 3.80
CA ILE A 63 -10.93 -8.17 4.34
C ILE A 63 -10.01 -7.58 3.28
N ARG A 64 -10.11 -6.26 3.07
CA ARG A 64 -9.18 -5.46 2.29
C ARG A 64 -8.65 -4.30 3.12
N GLY A 65 -7.33 -4.14 3.16
CA GLY A 65 -6.65 -3.12 3.96
C GLY A 65 -5.31 -2.71 3.36
N GLU A 66 -4.68 -1.68 3.93
CA GLU A 66 -3.32 -1.31 3.55
C GLU A 66 -2.28 -2.18 4.28
N ALA A 67 -2.19 -2.00 5.60
CA ALA A 67 -1.41 -2.85 6.49
C ALA A 67 -2.35 -3.55 7.48
N ILE A 68 -2.28 -4.88 7.52
CA ILE A 68 -3.16 -5.69 8.36
C ILE A 68 -2.32 -6.43 9.40
N THR A 69 -2.64 -6.22 10.68
CA THR A 69 -2.02 -6.91 11.81
C THR A 69 -3.04 -7.81 12.48
N ILE A 70 -2.70 -9.08 12.71
CA ILE A 70 -3.64 -10.08 13.23
C ILE A 70 -3.05 -10.72 14.46
N SER A 71 -3.76 -10.64 15.58
CA SER A 71 -3.51 -11.43 16.79
C SER A 71 -4.62 -12.45 17.07
N GLY A 72 -5.81 -12.26 16.48
CA GLY A 72 -7.00 -13.07 16.74
C GLY A 72 -7.22 -14.19 15.74
N THR A 73 -8.47 -14.64 15.64
CA THR A 73 -8.89 -15.67 14.67
C THR A 73 -9.59 -15.03 13.49
N VAL A 74 -9.15 -15.36 12.27
CA VAL A 74 -9.73 -14.86 11.02
C VAL A 74 -10.05 -16.03 10.09
N GLU A 75 -11.28 -16.10 9.63
CA GLU A 75 -11.75 -17.06 8.63
C GLU A 75 -12.24 -16.28 7.40
N GLY A 76 -11.55 -16.43 6.27
CA GLY A 76 -11.90 -15.76 5.01
C GLY A 76 -10.70 -15.26 4.22
N ASN A 77 -10.98 -14.45 3.21
CA ASN A 77 -9.96 -13.95 2.29
C ASN A 77 -9.42 -12.60 2.76
N ILE A 78 -8.10 -12.47 2.82
CA ILE A 78 -7.42 -11.27 3.30
C ILE A 78 -6.57 -10.72 2.18
N THR A 79 -6.79 -9.46 1.81
CA THR A 79 -6.00 -8.74 0.81
C THR A 79 -5.39 -7.50 1.44
N ALA A 80 -4.06 -7.45 1.55
CA ALA A 80 -3.37 -6.24 1.99
C ALA A 80 -2.53 -5.66 0.85
N THR A 81 -2.62 -4.35 0.63
CA THR A 81 -1.86 -3.68 -0.43
C THR A 81 -0.42 -3.40 -0.06
N SER A 82 -0.06 -3.38 1.23
CA SER A 82 1.30 -3.13 1.71
C SER A 82 1.90 -4.35 2.41
N ARG A 83 1.30 -4.77 3.53
CA ARG A 83 1.79 -5.92 4.32
C ARG A 83 0.72 -6.59 5.17
N ILE A 84 0.95 -7.86 5.50
CA ILE A 84 0.24 -8.60 6.53
C ILE A 84 1.23 -9.05 7.60
N GLU A 85 0.88 -8.83 8.86
CA GLU A 85 1.63 -9.28 10.02
C GLU A 85 0.76 -10.19 10.88
N LEU A 86 1.19 -11.45 11.02
CA LEU A 86 0.57 -12.44 11.88
C LEU A 86 1.38 -12.51 13.17
N LEU A 87 0.78 -12.04 14.26
CA LEU A 87 1.37 -12.07 15.59
C LEU A 87 1.27 -13.48 16.20
N SER A 88 1.96 -13.71 17.32
CA SER A 88 2.16 -15.04 17.90
C SER A 88 0.89 -15.84 18.22
N THR A 89 -0.26 -15.18 18.40
CA THR A 89 -1.55 -15.83 18.68
C THR A 89 -2.48 -15.90 17.47
N ALA A 90 -2.04 -15.43 16.31
CA ALA A 90 -2.86 -15.34 15.11
C ALA A 90 -3.27 -16.72 14.60
N ARG A 91 -4.55 -16.86 14.21
CA ARG A 91 -5.08 -18.05 13.54
C ARG A 91 -5.84 -17.62 12.31
N VAL A 92 -5.28 -17.83 11.13
CA VAL A 92 -5.88 -17.44 9.85
C VAL A 92 -6.25 -18.67 9.05
N THR A 93 -7.51 -18.77 8.63
CA THR A 93 -7.99 -19.81 7.72
C THR A 93 -8.57 -19.16 6.46
N GLY A 94 -7.94 -19.38 5.30
CA GLY A 94 -8.39 -18.82 4.03
C GLY A 94 -7.26 -18.33 3.13
N LYS A 95 -7.59 -17.57 2.08
CA LYS A 95 -6.61 -17.05 1.13
C LYS A 95 -6.03 -15.72 1.63
N VAL A 96 -4.70 -15.60 1.61
CA VAL A 96 -3.98 -14.39 2.01
C VAL A 96 -3.22 -13.84 0.81
N SER A 97 -3.52 -12.62 0.40
CA SER A 97 -2.90 -11.93 -0.72
C SER A 97 -2.20 -10.66 -0.25
N SER A 98 -0.87 -10.58 -0.33
CA SER A 98 -0.12 -9.37 0.08
C SER A 98 1.28 -9.30 -0.52
N PRO A 99 1.88 -8.10 -0.68
CA PRO A 99 3.28 -7.97 -1.08
C PRO A 99 4.31 -8.37 -0.03
N ARG A 100 3.94 -8.31 1.24
CA ARG A 100 4.83 -8.71 2.33
C ARG A 100 4.02 -9.44 3.38
N VAL A 101 4.47 -10.62 3.76
CA VAL A 101 3.87 -11.40 4.84
C VAL A 101 4.93 -11.62 5.92
N VAL A 102 4.64 -11.18 7.14
CA VAL A 102 5.46 -11.40 8.33
C VAL A 102 4.68 -12.32 9.26
N MET A 103 5.32 -13.39 9.72
CA MET A 103 4.71 -14.33 10.66
C MET A 103 5.62 -14.51 11.87
N GLN A 104 5.06 -14.28 13.05
CA GLN A 104 5.73 -14.54 14.31
C GLN A 104 5.60 -16.01 14.71
N ASP A 105 6.49 -16.46 15.60
CA ASP A 105 6.41 -17.80 16.16
C ASP A 105 5.08 -18.02 16.90
N GLY A 106 4.47 -19.19 16.70
CA GLY A 106 3.14 -19.54 17.20
C GLY A 106 1.96 -19.14 16.30
N ALA A 107 2.16 -18.30 15.28
CA ALA A 107 1.12 -17.96 14.33
C ALA A 107 0.73 -19.17 13.47
N ILE A 108 -0.57 -19.37 13.25
CA ILE A 108 -1.11 -20.44 12.41
C ILE A 108 -1.80 -19.83 11.20
N LEU A 109 -1.36 -20.22 10.00
CA LEU A 109 -2.03 -19.91 8.74
C LEU A 109 -2.40 -21.23 8.04
N GLN A 110 -3.69 -21.42 7.76
CA GLN A 110 -4.24 -22.56 7.03
C GLN A 110 -4.92 -22.06 5.75
N GLY A 111 -4.25 -22.19 4.61
CA GLY A 111 -4.80 -21.80 3.32
C GLY A 111 -3.74 -21.40 2.31
N GLY A 112 -4.16 -20.74 1.24
CA GLY A 112 -3.27 -20.29 0.17
C GLY A 112 -2.69 -18.91 0.44
N VAL A 113 -1.38 -18.76 0.31
CA VAL A 113 -0.71 -17.45 0.31
C VAL A 113 -0.36 -17.10 -1.13
N GLU A 114 -0.85 -15.96 -1.58
CA GLU A 114 -0.47 -15.34 -2.84
C GLU A 114 0.35 -14.10 -2.54
N MET A 115 1.63 -14.15 -2.86
CA MET A 115 2.46 -12.95 -2.80
C MET A 115 2.03 -12.05 -3.94
N LEU A 116 1.31 -10.97 -3.61
CA LEU A 116 1.05 -9.93 -4.58
C LEU A 116 2.41 -9.32 -4.84
N THR A 117 2.96 -9.45 -6.04
CA THR A 117 4.01 -8.51 -6.40
C THR A 117 3.32 -7.14 -6.30
N ALA A 118 3.65 -6.37 -5.25
CA ALA A 118 3.61 -4.92 -5.36
C ALA A 118 4.31 -4.74 -6.68
N ARG A 119 3.55 -4.34 -7.72
CA ARG A 119 4.05 -4.10 -9.06
C ARG A 119 5.41 -3.52 -8.80
N GLU A 120 6.47 -4.30 -9.05
CA GLU A 120 7.79 -3.80 -8.82
C GLU A 120 7.74 -2.62 -9.78
N GLU A 121 7.62 -1.40 -9.24
CA GLU A 121 8.23 -0.30 -9.89
C GLU A 121 9.68 -0.75 -9.84
N HIS A 122 10.07 -1.56 -10.84
CA HIS A 122 11.44 -1.57 -11.29
C HIS A 122 11.70 -0.08 -11.41
N PRO A 123 12.50 0.49 -10.49
CA PRO A 123 12.66 1.93 -10.46
C PRO A 123 13.14 2.37 -11.83
N TRP A 124 13.82 1.47 -12.54
CA TRP A 124 14.29 1.60 -13.88
C TRP A 124 13.26 1.21 -14.95
N MET A 125 12.87 2.21 -15.74
CA MET A 125 12.16 2.05 -16.99
C MET A 125 13.14 1.76 -18.13
N THR A 126 12.71 1.02 -19.16
CA THR A 126 13.44 0.94 -20.43
C THR A 126 13.26 2.21 -21.25
N VAL A 127 13.99 2.32 -22.37
CA VAL A 127 13.83 3.42 -23.34
C VAL A 127 12.40 3.48 -23.86
N GLU A 128 11.84 2.34 -24.25
CA GLU A 128 10.50 2.24 -24.82
C GLU A 128 9.42 2.61 -23.81
N GLU A 129 9.61 2.18 -22.56
CA GLU A 129 8.68 2.49 -21.48
C GLU A 129 8.69 3.98 -21.14
N LEU A 130 9.87 4.60 -21.10
CA LEU A 130 10.00 6.02 -20.83
C LEU A 130 9.49 6.87 -22.00
N ALA A 131 9.75 6.45 -23.24
CA ALA A 131 9.22 7.09 -24.44
C ALA A 131 7.69 7.17 -24.40
N ARG A 132 7.04 6.05 -24.05
CA ARG A 132 5.59 6.00 -23.86
C ARG A 132 5.11 6.88 -22.72
N TYR A 133 5.85 6.96 -21.62
CA TYR A 133 5.49 7.77 -20.46
C TYR A 133 5.61 9.28 -20.72
N LEU A 134 6.64 9.70 -21.45
CA LEU A 134 6.88 11.09 -21.83
C LEU A 134 6.11 11.52 -23.09
N GLU A 135 5.39 10.59 -23.74
CA GLU A 135 4.72 10.78 -25.03
C GLU A 135 5.66 11.28 -26.15
N VAL A 136 6.87 10.72 -26.22
CA VAL A 136 7.90 11.03 -27.24
C VAL A 136 8.44 9.75 -27.89
N ASP A 137 9.14 9.90 -29.01
CA ASP A 137 9.83 8.77 -29.67
C ASP A 137 10.98 8.20 -28.83
N ALA A 138 11.19 6.88 -28.92
CA ALA A 138 12.32 6.18 -28.27
C ALA A 138 13.69 6.78 -28.65
N ASN A 139 13.85 7.23 -29.90
CA ASN A 139 15.07 7.91 -30.34
C ASN A 139 15.31 9.22 -29.59
N THR A 140 14.25 9.97 -29.27
CA THR A 140 14.33 11.21 -28.50
C THR A 140 14.83 10.93 -27.08
N VAL A 141 14.32 9.86 -26.45
CA VAL A 141 14.79 9.39 -25.13
C VAL A 141 16.27 8.99 -25.17
N ILE A 142 16.69 8.23 -26.19
CA ILE A 142 18.10 7.85 -26.36
C ILE A 142 18.99 9.10 -26.53
N GLN A 143 18.57 10.07 -27.34
CA GLN A 143 19.32 11.30 -27.54
C GLN A 143 19.45 12.13 -26.26
N TRP A 144 18.39 12.24 -25.47
CA TRP A 144 18.45 12.96 -24.20
C TRP A 144 19.30 12.25 -23.14
N ALA A 145 19.27 10.92 -23.12
CA ALA A 145 20.15 10.11 -22.26
C ALA A 145 21.63 10.28 -22.64
N GLN A 146 21.95 10.19 -23.94
CA GLN A 146 23.32 10.38 -24.45
C GLN A 146 23.83 11.81 -24.27
N GLY A 147 22.95 12.80 -24.43
CA GLY A 147 23.26 14.21 -24.25
C GLY A 147 23.29 14.67 -22.79
N GLY A 148 23.01 13.78 -21.83
CA GLY A 148 22.99 14.10 -20.39
C GLY A 148 21.85 15.04 -19.96
N ARG A 149 20.85 15.26 -20.82
CA ARG A 149 19.68 16.10 -20.52
C ARG A 149 18.68 15.39 -19.61
N LEU A 150 18.65 14.06 -19.68
CA LEU A 150 17.72 13.18 -18.97
C LEU A 150 18.48 12.31 -17.96
N PRO A 151 18.02 12.16 -16.71
CA PRO A 151 18.68 11.33 -15.72
C PRO A 151 18.59 9.86 -16.12
N ALA A 152 19.71 9.31 -16.60
CA ALA A 152 19.81 7.95 -17.11
C ALA A 152 20.99 7.21 -16.47
N GLN A 153 20.82 5.92 -16.23
CA GLN A 153 21.87 5.03 -15.76
C GLN A 153 22.13 3.96 -16.84
N ARG A 154 23.41 3.70 -17.13
CA ARG A 154 23.78 2.59 -18.01
C ARG A 154 23.99 1.35 -17.16
N GLU A 155 23.14 0.36 -17.36
CA GLU A 155 23.28 -0.95 -16.75
C GLU A 155 23.58 -1.95 -17.85
N ASN A 156 24.77 -2.56 -17.80
CA ASN A 156 25.34 -3.40 -18.85
C ASN A 156 25.39 -2.68 -20.22
N THR A 157 24.39 -2.89 -21.06
CA THR A 157 24.30 -2.43 -22.46
C THR A 157 23.06 -1.58 -22.75
N GLU A 158 22.15 -1.42 -21.78
CA GLU A 158 20.89 -0.73 -21.98
C GLU A 158 20.78 0.53 -21.13
N TRP A 159 20.01 1.50 -21.63
CA TRP A 159 19.61 2.64 -20.83
C TRP A 159 18.50 2.24 -19.86
N ARG A 160 18.65 2.69 -18.62
CA ARG A 160 17.72 2.48 -17.51
C ARG A 160 17.41 3.82 -16.87
N PHE A 161 16.13 4.07 -16.62
CA PHE A 161 15.65 5.39 -16.18
C PHE A 161 14.90 5.27 -14.87
N ASP A 162 15.45 5.86 -13.81
CA ASP A 162 14.80 5.89 -12.51
C ASP A 162 13.55 6.78 -12.56
N ARG A 163 12.36 6.19 -12.39
CA ARG A 163 11.08 6.90 -12.49
C ARG A 163 11.01 8.10 -11.56
N THR A 164 11.47 7.97 -10.31
CA THR A 164 11.43 9.06 -9.34
C THR A 164 12.31 10.22 -9.82
N LYS A 165 13.50 9.93 -10.33
CA LYS A 165 14.40 10.97 -10.90
C LYS A 165 13.82 11.62 -12.16
N ILE A 166 13.10 10.86 -12.98
CA ILE A 166 12.42 11.38 -14.18
C ILE A 166 11.29 12.32 -13.79
N GLU A 167 10.46 11.95 -12.81
CA GLU A 167 9.37 12.78 -12.30
C GLU A 167 9.91 14.08 -11.67
N GLU A 168 11.00 13.99 -10.91
CA GLU A 168 11.73 15.16 -10.40
C GLU A 168 12.23 16.06 -11.54
N TRP A 169 12.84 15.48 -12.58
CA TRP A 169 13.33 16.24 -13.74
C TRP A 169 12.20 16.96 -14.49
N LEU A 170 11.07 16.28 -14.73
CA LEU A 170 9.88 16.87 -15.35
C LEU A 170 9.32 18.04 -14.53
N ALA A 171 9.32 17.91 -13.22
CA ALA A 171 8.86 18.98 -12.33
C ALA A 171 9.73 20.24 -12.45
N HIS A 172 11.05 20.09 -12.64
CA HIS A 172 11.96 21.23 -12.86
C HIS A 172 11.84 21.83 -14.25
N GLU A 173 11.53 21.04 -15.28
CA GLU A 173 11.38 21.52 -16.66
C GLU A 173 10.06 22.29 -16.89
N LYS A 174 9.02 22.02 -16.10
CA LYS A 174 7.72 22.74 -16.13
C LYS A 174 7.70 24.06 -15.34
N ILE A 175 8.77 24.39 -14.59
CA ILE A 175 8.91 25.71 -13.94
C ILE A 175 9.64 26.65 -14.92
N LYS A 176 8.96 27.05 -15.99
CA LYS A 176 9.32 28.23 -16.77
C LYS A 176 8.16 28.72 -17.64
#